data_AF-A0A4Q4CKV6-F1
#
_entry.id   AF-A0A4Q4CKV6-F1
#
_cell.length_a   1.000
_cell.length_b   1.000
_cell.length_c   1.000
_cell.angle_alpha   90.00
_cell.angle_beta   90.00
_cell.angle_gamma   90.00
#
_symmetry.space_group_name_H-M   'P 1'
#
loop_
_entity.id
_entity.type
_entity.pdbx_description
1 polymer ?
#
loop_
_entity_poly.entity_id
_entity_poly.type
_entity_poly.pdbx_seq_one_letter_code
_entity_poly.pdbx_strand_id
1 'polypeptide(L)'
;MSHELIAAAAGAVLALAAWRLTRHVVTLVHEGGHALVAVLTGRRLSGIRLHRDTSGLTTSIGRPHGPGMIATAAAGYLAPSALGLGGAWLVDLGHTAWALWIGLGVLAAMLLFIRNWFGLLVVLLAGAAVAALIWRSSP
;
A
#
# COMPACT_ATOMS: atom_id res chain seq x y z
N MET A 1 -37.00 -2.90 1.68
CA MET A 1 -36.56 -2.27 0.42
C MET A 1 -36.00 -0.85 0.61
N SER A 2 -36.70 0.10 1.25
CA SER A 2 -36.18 1.47 1.45
C SER A 2 -34.94 1.57 2.35
N HIS A 3 -34.87 0.81 3.45
CA HIS A 3 -33.73 0.82 4.36
C HIS A 3 -32.45 0.21 3.75
N GLU A 4 -32.59 -0.78 2.87
CA GLU A 4 -31.45 -1.39 2.15
C GLU A 4 -30.88 -0.43 1.10
N LEU A 5 -31.76 0.31 0.40
CA LEU A 5 -31.32 1.37 -0.53
C LEU A 5 -30.62 2.52 0.21
N ILE A 6 -31.13 2.91 1.39
CA ILE A 6 -30.49 3.93 2.23
C ILE A 6 -29.13 3.44 2.74
N ALA A 7 -29.03 2.19 3.20
CA ALA A 7 -27.77 1.60 3.67
C ALA A 7 -26.74 1.46 2.53
N ALA A 8 -27.16 0.99 1.35
CA ALA A 8 -26.30 0.89 0.18
C ALA A 8 -25.82 2.28 -0.29
N ALA A 9 -26.71 3.27 -0.32
CA ALA A 9 -26.36 4.65 -0.65
C ALA A 9 -25.38 5.24 0.37
N ALA A 10 -25.61 5.04 1.68
CA ALA A 10 -24.70 5.47 2.72
C ALA A 10 -23.33 4.78 2.60
N GLY A 11 -23.30 3.47 2.34
CA GLY A 11 -22.08 2.70 2.08
C GLY A 11 -21.31 3.22 0.87
N ALA A 12 -22.00 3.53 -0.23
CA ALA A 12 -21.37 4.10 -1.43
C ALA A 12 -20.76 5.49 -1.15
N VAL A 13 -21.47 6.36 -0.41
CA VAL A 13 -20.95 7.68 -0.02
C VAL A 13 -19.71 7.54 0.87
N LEU A 14 -19.74 6.63 1.84
CA LEU A 14 -18.58 6.34 2.70
C LEU A 14 -17.42 5.77 1.90
N ALA A 15 -17.67 4.88 0.93
CA ALA A 15 -16.64 4.34 0.05
C ALA A 15 -15.99 5.43 -0.81
N LEU A 16 -16.77 6.37 -1.34
CA LEU A 16 -16.25 7.52 -2.10
C LEU A 16 -15.42 8.46 -1.22
N ALA A 17 -15.85 8.70 0.02
CA ALA A 17 -15.08 9.50 0.97
C ALA A 17 -13.77 8.79 1.36
N ALA A 18 -13.84 7.49 1.64
CA ALA A 18 -12.69 6.65 1.94
C ALA A 18 -11.71 6.58 0.76
N TRP A 19 -12.20 6.51 -0.49
CA TRP A 19 -11.37 6.46 -1.69
C TRP A 19 -10.38 7.62 -1.78
N ARG A 20 -10.79 8.83 -1.38
CA ARG A 20 -9.90 10.01 -1.38
C ARG A 20 -8.66 9.81 -0.49
N LEU A 21 -8.82 9.09 0.61
CA LEU A 21 -7.75 8.76 1.55
C LEU A 21 -6.99 7.51 1.08
N THR A 22 -7.70 6.43 0.77
CA THR A 22 -7.11 5.12 0.47
C THR A 22 -6.37 5.08 -0.87
N ARG A 23 -6.72 5.93 -1.84
CA ARG A 23 -6.00 6.02 -3.13
C ARG A 23 -4.49 6.30 -2.98
N HIS A 24 -4.09 7.06 -1.95
CA HIS A 24 -2.68 7.32 -1.68
C HIS A 24 -1.96 6.09 -1.14
N VAL A 25 -2.67 5.28 -0.33
CA VAL A 25 -2.16 3.99 0.15
C VAL A 25 -2.04 3.01 -1.01
N VAL A 26 -2.99 2.99 -1.94
CA VAL A 26 -2.91 2.17 -3.16
C VAL A 26 -1.68 2.53 -3.98
N THR A 27 -1.44 3.83 -4.25
CA THR A 27 -0.22 4.27 -4.94
C THR A 27 1.04 3.88 -4.18
N LEU A 28 1.06 4.07 -2.86
CA LEU A 28 2.20 3.67 -2.02
C LEU A 28 2.53 2.18 -2.16
N VAL A 29 1.52 1.32 -2.09
CA VAL A 29 1.69 -0.14 -2.22
C VAL A 29 2.05 -0.54 -3.64
N HIS A 30 1.52 0.16 -4.66
CA HIS A 30 1.89 -0.02 -6.06
C HIS A 30 3.38 0.24 -6.28
N GLU A 31 3.87 1.39 -5.82
CA GLU A 31 5.30 1.73 -5.89
C GLU A 31 6.16 0.78 -5.04
N GLY A 32 5.68 0.41 -3.86
CA GLY A 32 6.32 -0.59 -3.01
C GLY A 32 6.46 -1.95 -3.69
N GLY A 33 5.47 -2.37 -4.48
CA GLY A 33 5.50 -3.60 -5.28
C GLY A 33 6.58 -3.57 -6.34
N HIS A 34 6.68 -2.48 -7.10
CA HIS A 34 7.79 -2.26 -8.03
C HIS A 34 9.13 -2.34 -7.31
N ALA A 35 9.27 -1.64 -6.18
CA ALA A 35 10.50 -1.58 -5.40
C ALA A 35 10.94 -2.95 -4.87
N LEU A 36 10.01 -3.72 -4.29
CA LEU A 36 10.28 -5.05 -3.74
C LEU A 36 10.77 -6.00 -4.83
N VAL A 37 10.00 -6.13 -5.93
CA VAL A 37 10.36 -7.06 -7.01
C VAL A 37 11.59 -6.59 -7.77
N ALA A 38 11.82 -5.28 -7.88
CA ALA A 38 13.06 -4.76 -8.42
C ALA A 38 14.28 -5.27 -7.64
N VAL A 39 14.25 -5.20 -6.31
CA VAL A 39 15.35 -5.71 -5.46
C VAL A 39 15.50 -7.22 -5.60
N LEU A 40 14.40 -7.97 -5.56
CA LEU A 40 14.41 -9.44 -5.69
C LEU A 40 14.93 -9.91 -7.06
N THR A 41 14.76 -9.11 -8.11
CA THR A 41 15.25 -9.39 -9.46
C THR A 41 16.66 -8.84 -9.73
N GLY A 42 17.36 -8.39 -8.68
CA GLY A 42 18.75 -7.95 -8.74
C GLY A 42 18.94 -6.50 -9.21
N ARG A 43 17.87 -5.69 -9.24
CA ARG A 43 17.96 -4.26 -9.53
C ARG A 43 18.27 -3.49 -8.25
N ARG A 44 18.99 -2.38 -8.37
CA ARG A 44 19.29 -1.50 -7.24
C ARG A 44 18.25 -0.39 -7.16
N LEU A 45 17.53 -0.30 -6.04
CA LEU A 45 16.56 0.75 -5.79
C LEU A 45 17.26 2.07 -5.48
N SER A 46 16.88 3.15 -6.17
CA SER A 46 17.41 4.51 -5.95
C SER A 46 16.50 5.35 -5.08
N GLY A 47 15.19 5.15 -5.16
CA GLY A 47 14.22 5.82 -4.31
C GLY A 47 12.81 5.81 -4.89
N ILE A 48 11.87 6.21 -4.04
CA ILE A 48 10.44 6.27 -4.33
C ILE A 48 9.96 7.69 -4.06
N ARG A 49 9.12 8.23 -4.93
CA ARG A 49 8.44 9.52 -4.74
C ARG A 49 6.95 9.35 -4.90
N LEU A 50 6.17 9.99 -4.03
CA LEU A 50 4.71 10.06 -4.13
C LEU A 50 4.28 11.50 -4.37
N HIS A 51 3.23 11.73 -5.15
CA HIS A 51 2.73 13.07 -5.43
C HIS A 51 1.26 13.23 -5.04
N ARG A 52 0.84 14.48 -4.86
CA ARG A 52 -0.52 14.85 -4.42
C ARG A 52 -1.62 14.48 -5.41
N ASP A 53 -1.25 14.34 -6.68
CA ASP A 53 -2.12 13.89 -7.76
C ASP A 53 -2.28 12.36 -7.79
N THR A 54 -1.71 11.65 -6.82
CA THR A 54 -1.62 10.18 -6.68
C THR A 54 -0.76 9.48 -7.71
N SER A 55 0.06 10.21 -8.44
CA SER A 55 1.17 9.60 -9.16
C SER A 55 2.24 9.13 -8.18
N GLY A 56 2.89 8.03 -8.54
CA GLY A 56 4.06 7.50 -7.87
C GLY A 56 5.22 7.40 -8.86
N LEU A 57 6.44 7.34 -8.33
CA LEU A 57 7.61 7.07 -9.14
C LEU A 57 8.64 6.27 -8.34
N THR A 58 8.80 5.02 -8.71
CA THR A 58 9.88 4.14 -8.25
C THR A 58 11.03 4.16 -9.25
N THR A 59 12.20 4.56 -8.76
CA THR A 59 13.43 4.62 -9.57
C THR A 59 14.38 3.49 -9.19
N SER A 60 14.78 2.68 -10.17
CA SER A 60 15.73 1.57 -9.97
C SER A 60 16.72 1.47 -11.12
N ILE A 61 17.92 0.98 -10.81
CA ILE A 61 19.03 0.81 -11.76
C ILE A 61 19.25 -0.69 -11.97
N GLY A 62 19.26 -1.12 -13.23
CA GLY A 62 19.43 -2.52 -13.62
C GLY A 62 19.22 -2.70 -15.12
N ARG A 63 19.14 -3.95 -15.59
CA ARG A 63 18.89 -4.26 -17.01
C ARG A 63 17.53 -3.67 -17.43
N PRO A 64 17.45 -2.87 -18.51
CA PRO A 64 16.20 -2.22 -18.91
C PRO A 64 15.18 -3.18 -19.56
N HIS A 65 15.59 -4.40 -19.89
CA HIS A 65 14.74 -5.41 -20.53
C HIS A 65 14.93 -6.79 -19.89
N GLY A 66 14.01 -7.70 -20.19
CA GLY A 66 14.03 -9.09 -19.75
C GLY A 66 13.03 -9.41 -18.63
N PRO A 67 13.00 -10.66 -18.17
CA PRO A 67 11.98 -11.16 -17.25
C PRO A 67 11.94 -10.39 -15.93
N GLY A 68 13.10 -9.97 -15.39
CA GLY A 68 13.15 -9.17 -14.17
C GLY A 68 12.47 -7.80 -14.31
N MET A 69 12.59 -7.15 -15.47
CA MET A 69 11.89 -5.89 -15.74
C MET A 69 10.39 -6.12 -15.91
N ILE A 70 9.99 -7.18 -16.61
CA ILE A 70 8.57 -7.54 -16.76
C ILE A 70 7.93 -7.83 -15.39
N ALA A 71 8.59 -8.65 -14.57
CA ALA A 71 8.13 -8.96 -13.21
C ALA A 71 8.02 -7.70 -12.35
N THR A 72 9.05 -6.84 -12.39
CA THR A 72 9.03 -5.55 -11.67
C THR A 72 7.86 -4.68 -12.11
N ALA A 73 7.59 -4.55 -13.40
CA ALA A 73 6.48 -3.76 -13.92
C ALA A 73 5.11 -4.35 -13.53
N ALA A 74 4.95 -5.68 -13.61
CA ALA A 74 3.72 -6.35 -13.20
C ALA A 74 3.44 -6.21 -11.69
N ALA A 75 4.50 -6.21 -10.87
CA ALA A 75 4.40 -6.18 -9.42
C ALA A 75 3.64 -4.97 -8.89
N GLY A 76 3.78 -3.79 -9.52
CA GLY A 76 3.05 -2.60 -9.09
C GLY A 76 1.54 -2.77 -9.20
N TYR A 77 1.04 -3.32 -10.31
CA TYR A 77 -0.38 -3.59 -10.49
C TYR A 77 -0.91 -4.66 -9.52
N LEU A 78 -0.12 -5.69 -9.25
CA LEU A 78 -0.55 -6.82 -8.42
C LEU A 78 -0.48 -6.53 -6.92
N ALA A 79 0.44 -5.69 -6.47
CA ALA A 79 0.72 -5.49 -5.05
C ALA A 79 -0.48 -4.98 -4.23
N PRO A 80 -1.27 -3.97 -4.66
CA PRO A 80 -2.42 -3.51 -3.87
C PRO A 80 -3.48 -4.59 -3.68
N SER A 81 -3.81 -5.32 -4.75
CA SER A 81 -4.79 -6.41 -4.69
C SER A 81 -4.29 -7.57 -3.83
N ALA A 82 -3.00 -7.93 -3.96
CA ALA A 82 -2.38 -8.98 -3.16
C ALA A 82 -2.35 -8.62 -1.66
N LEU A 83 -1.99 -7.37 -1.32
CA LEU A 83 -1.98 -6.90 0.07
C LEU A 83 -3.40 -6.89 0.66
N GLY A 84 -4.39 -6.41 -0.10
CA GLY A 84 -5.79 -6.38 0.33
C GLY A 84 -6.35 -7.79 0.57
N LEU A 85 -6.18 -8.69 -0.39
CA LEU A 85 -6.63 -10.09 -0.28
C LEU A 85 -5.90 -10.84 0.83
N GLY A 86 -4.57 -10.71 0.92
CA GLY A 86 -3.78 -11.33 1.97
C GLY A 86 -4.16 -10.83 3.36
N GLY A 87 -4.40 -9.52 3.50
CA GLY A 87 -4.88 -8.93 4.74
C GLY A 87 -6.26 -9.44 5.13
N ALA A 88 -7.21 -9.47 4.20
CA ALA A 88 -8.55 -10.00 4.44
C ALA A 88 -8.52 -11.48 4.84
N TRP A 89 -7.67 -12.27 4.17
CA TRP A 89 -7.49 -13.68 4.49
C TRP A 89 -6.89 -13.91 5.88
N LEU A 90 -5.89 -13.11 6.28
CA LEU A 90 -5.36 -13.16 7.64
C LEU A 90 -6.41 -12.81 8.70
N VAL A 91 -7.28 -11.83 8.42
CA VAL A 91 -8.38 -11.47 9.33
C VAL A 91 -9.39 -12.62 9.44
N ASP A 92 -9.75 -13.26 8.33
CA ASP A 92 -10.67 -14.41 8.31
C ASP A 92 -10.13 -15.60 9.13
N LEU A 93 -8.82 -15.82 9.10
CA LEU A 93 -8.12 -16.82 9.92
C LEU A 93 -7.93 -16.41 11.40
N GLY A 94 -8.42 -15.23 11.82
CA GLY A 94 -8.25 -14.72 13.18
C GLY A 94 -6.85 -14.15 13.48
N HIS A 95 -6.04 -13.92 12.45
CA HIS A 95 -4.67 -13.39 12.55
C HIS A 95 -4.59 -11.88 12.27
N THR A 96 -5.58 -11.11 12.73
CA THR A 96 -5.67 -9.64 12.53
C THR A 96 -4.41 -8.91 12.99
N ALA A 97 -3.82 -9.29 14.11
CA ALA A 97 -2.58 -8.68 14.61
C ALA A 97 -1.44 -8.80 13.58
N TRP A 98 -1.27 -9.97 12.96
CA TRP A 98 -0.26 -10.19 11.92
C TRP A 98 -0.53 -9.36 10.67
N ALA A 99 -1.80 -9.23 10.25
CA ALA A 99 -2.16 -8.36 9.13
C ALA A 99 -1.72 -6.91 9.37
N LEU A 100 -1.96 -6.39 10.58
CA LEU A 100 -1.56 -5.04 10.96
C LEU A 100 -0.03 -4.89 11.06
N TRP A 101 0.67 -5.85 11.67
CA TRP A 101 2.13 -5.83 11.78
C TRP A 101 2.83 -5.92 10.42
N ILE A 102 2.32 -6.74 9.49
CA ILE A 102 2.81 -6.79 8.11
C ILE A 102 2.62 -5.42 7.43
N GLY A 103 1.43 -4.83 7.56
CA GLY A 103 1.16 -3.49 7.03
C GLY A 103 2.12 -2.45 7.59
N LEU A 104 2.35 -2.46 8.91
CA LEU A 104 3.29 -1.55 9.57
C LEU A 104 4.74 -1.79 9.10
N GLY A 105 5.14 -3.05 8.93
CA GLY A 105 6.45 -3.42 8.40
C GLY A 105 6.68 -2.92 6.97
N VAL A 106 5.67 -3.04 6.10
CA VAL A 106 5.71 -2.46 4.74
C VAL A 106 5.89 -0.95 4.81
N LEU A 107 5.12 -0.25 5.66
CA LEU A 107 5.23 1.19 5.83
C LEU A 107 6.62 1.61 6.36
N ALA A 108 7.16 0.87 7.33
CA ALA A 108 8.48 1.11 7.87
C ALA A 108 9.58 0.91 6.81
N ALA A 109 9.49 -0.14 5.98
CA ALA A 109 10.41 -0.36 4.88
C ALA A 109 10.36 0.79 3.85
N MET A 110 9.16 1.33 3.57
CA MET A 110 9.00 2.45 2.64
C MET A 110 9.67 3.74 3.13
N LEU A 111 9.74 3.99 4.45
CA LEU A 111 10.44 5.16 5.00
C LEU A 111 11.92 5.23 4.58
N LEU A 112 12.56 4.08 4.35
CA LEU A 112 13.97 4.02 3.92
C LEU A 112 14.18 4.51 2.49
N PHE A 113 13.13 4.46 1.66
CA PHE A 113 13.22 4.70 0.22
C PHE A 113 12.43 5.92 -0.25
N ILE A 114 11.51 6.45 0.53
CA ILE A 114 10.78 7.69 0.23
C ILE A 114 11.77 8.86 0.17
N ARG A 115 11.76 9.59 -0.96
CA ARG A 115 12.68 10.72 -1.22
C ARG A 115 11.97 12.07 -1.36
N ASN A 116 10.75 12.22 -0.84
CA ASN A 116 10.04 13.49 -0.86
C ASN A 116 9.10 13.68 0.35
N TRP A 117 8.88 14.94 0.73
CA TRP A 117 8.08 15.31 1.92
C TRP A 117 6.64 14.83 1.89
N PHE A 118 5.99 14.91 0.73
CA PHE A 118 4.61 14.45 0.62
C PHE A 118 4.50 12.93 0.84
N GLY A 119 5.39 12.15 0.24
CA GLY A 119 5.47 10.72 0.50
C GLY A 119 5.74 10.41 1.97
N LEU A 120 6.62 11.16 2.61
CA LEU A 120 6.92 10.99 4.03
C LEU A 120 5.67 11.21 4.88
N LEU A 121 4.92 12.29 4.63
CA LEU A 121 3.66 12.58 5.31
C LEU A 121 2.65 11.44 5.13
N VAL A 122 2.48 10.95 3.89
CA VAL A 122 1.55 9.84 3.60
C VAL A 122 1.93 8.58 4.39
N VAL A 123 3.21 8.20 4.38
CA VAL A 123 3.67 7.00 5.09
C VAL A 123 3.55 7.16 6.60
N LEU A 124 3.87 8.32 7.16
CA LEU A 124 3.76 8.58 8.59
C LEU A 124 2.30 8.58 9.05
N LEU A 125 1.39 9.21 8.31
CA LEU A 125 -0.04 9.22 8.65
C LEU A 125 -0.64 7.81 8.57
N ALA A 126 -0.32 7.05 7.52
CA ALA A 126 -0.74 5.66 7.40
C ALA A 126 -0.15 4.79 8.52
N GLY A 127 1.14 4.96 8.82
CA GLY A 127 1.84 4.25 9.89
C GLY A 127 1.25 4.55 11.26
N ALA A 128 0.96 5.81 11.56
CA ALA A 128 0.30 6.22 12.79
C ALA A 128 -1.10 5.62 12.92
N ALA A 129 -1.88 5.59 11.82
CA ALA A 129 -3.20 4.97 11.83
C ALA A 129 -3.12 3.46 12.11
N VAL A 130 -2.21 2.74 11.44
CA VAL A 130 -1.99 1.29 11.67
C VAL A 130 -1.49 1.02 13.09
N ALA A 131 -0.51 1.80 13.58
CA ALA A 131 0.00 1.67 14.93
C ALA A 131 -1.08 1.93 15.99
N ALA A 132 -1.94 2.93 15.78
CA ALA A 132 -3.08 3.19 16.65
C ALA A 132 -4.09 2.03 16.66
N LEU A 133 -4.32 1.37 15.51
CA LEU A 133 -5.14 0.17 15.43
C LEU A 133 -4.51 -0.99 16.20
N ILE A 134 -3.20 -1.24 16.02
CA ILE A 134 -2.46 -2.27 16.77
C ILE A 134 -2.61 -2.04 18.27
N TRP A 135 -2.38 -0.80 18.72
CA TRP A 135 -2.50 -0.43 20.14
C TRP A 135 -3.92 -0.67 20.68
N ARG A 136 -4.96 -0.32 19.91
CA ARG A 136 -6.36 -0.58 20.31
C ARG A 136 -6.76 -2.05 20.26
N SER A 137 -6.14 -2.84 19.41
CA SER A 137 -6.38 -4.28 19.26
C SER A 137 -5.52 -5.15 20.19
N SER A 138 -4.56 -4.54 20.89
CA SER A 138 -3.75 -5.23 21.89
C SER A 138 -4.64 -5.49 23.13
N PRO A 139 -4.64 -6.72 23.69
CA PRO A 139 -5.50 -7.09 24.81
C PRO A 139 -5.21 -6.30 26.09
#